data_AF-A0A1H3E358-F1
#
_entry.id   AF-A0A1H3E358-F1
#
_cell.length_a   1.000
_cell.length_b   1.000
_cell.length_c   1.000
_cell.angle_alpha   90.00
_cell.angle_beta   90.00
_cell.angle_gamma   90.00
#
_symmetry.space_group_name_H-M   'P 1'
#
loop_
_entity.id
_entity.type
_entity.pdbx_description
1 polymer ?
#
loop_
_entity_poly.entity_id
_entity_poly.type
_entity_poly.pdbx_seq_one_letter_code
_entity_poly.pdbx_strand_id
1 'polypeptide(L)' 'MENTKKLIQILTRIQIISSIVWAILLIACYQVLGESYKEISIMLICGFFIEFLLISSSKNNLKNTKREKA' A
#
# COMPACT_ATOMS: atom_id res chain seq x y z
N MET A 1 16.10 19.26 6.32
CA MET A 1 14.73 18.70 6.48
C MET A 1 13.85 18.80 5.22
N GLU A 2 14.15 19.67 4.25
CA GLU A 2 13.30 19.82 3.05
C GLU A 2 13.35 18.60 2.11
N ASN A 3 14.55 18.02 1.94
CA ASN A 3 14.75 16.83 1.11
C ASN A 3 14.00 15.59 1.63
N THR A 4 13.95 15.42 2.96
CA THR A 4 13.23 14.31 3.61
C THR A 4 11.72 14.39 3.37
N LYS A 5 11.14 15.60 3.35
CA LYS A 5 9.71 15.79 3.04
C LYS A 5 9.39 15.44 1.58
N LYS A 6 10.26 15.80 0.64
CA LYS A 6 10.15 15.42 -0.78
C LYS A 6 10.21 13.89 -0.94
N LEU A 7 11.14 13.23 -0.25
CA LEU A 7 11.26 11.77 -0.25
C LEU A 7 10.01 11.07 0.30
N ILE A 8 9.46 11.52 1.43
CA ILE A 8 8.22 10.97 2.00
C ILE A 8 7.06 11.11 1.02
N GLN A 9 6.93 12.27 0.37
CA GLN A 9 5.86 12.52 -0.61
C GLN A 9 5.98 11.62 -1.85
N ILE A 10 7.20 11.38 -2.33
CA ILE A 10 7.47 10.44 -3.43
C ILE A 10 7.12 9.01 -3.00
N LEU A 11 7.53 8.62 -1.78
CA LEU A 11 7.26 7.30 -1.23
C LEU A 11 5.74 7.06 -1.14
N THR A 12 4.97 8.02 -0.62
CA THR A 12 3.50 7.92 -0.57
C THR A 12 2.88 7.78 -1.96
N ARG A 13 3.39 8.49 -2.98
CA ARG A 13 2.88 8.35 -4.36
C ARG A 13 3.15 6.96 -4.93
N ILE A 14 4.37 6.43 -4.75
CA ILE A 14 4.73 5.07 -5.17
C ILE A 14 3.82 4.05 -4.50
N GLN A 15 3.55 4.24 -3.22
CA GLN A 15 2.75 3.36 -2.39
C GLN A 15 1.27 3.33 -2.80
N ILE A 16 0.71 4.46 -3.26
CA ILE A 16 -0.64 4.52 -3.85
C ILE A 16 -0.68 3.75 -5.18
N ILE A 17 0.33 3.94 -6.04
CA ILE A 17 0.43 3.23 -7.32
C ILE A 17 0.54 1.73 -7.07
N SER A 18 1.36 1.33 -6.10
CA SER A 18 1.53 -0.06 -5.68
C SER A 18 0.21 -0.69 -5.25
N SER A 19 -0.59 0.02 -4.45
CA SER A 19 -1.90 -0.46 -4.00
C SER A 19 -2.88 -0.71 -5.15
N ILE A 20 -2.85 0.15 -6.18
CA ILE A 20 -3.65 -0.04 -7.40
C ILE A 20 -3.19 -1.29 -8.16
N VAL A 21 -1.87 -1.50 -8.27
CA VAL A 21 -1.29 -2.68 -8.93
C VAL A 21 -1.72 -3.96 -8.21
N TRP A 22 -1.65 -4.02 -6.88
CA TRP A 22 -2.11 -5.19 -6.13
C TRP A 22 -3.59 -5.47 -6.28
N ALA A 23 -4.44 -4.43 -6.33
CA ALA A 23 -5.88 -4.61 -6.57
C ALA A 23 -6.16 -5.20 -7.94
N ILE A 24 -5.49 -4.71 -9.00
CA ILE A 24 -5.60 -5.26 -10.35
C ILE A 24 -5.08 -6.71 -10.40
N LEU A 25 -3.95 -6.98 -9.73
CA LEU A 25 -3.37 -8.32 -9.66
C LEU A 25 -4.31 -9.31 -8.96
N LEU A 26 -5.02 -8.88 -7.91
CA LEU A 26 -6.03 -9.66 -7.21
C LEU A 26 -7.19 -10.04 -8.13
N ILE A 27 -7.73 -9.07 -8.88
CA ILE A 27 -8.84 -9.30 -9.81
C ILE A 27 -8.40 -10.24 -10.94
N ALA A 28 -7.21 -10.00 -11.52
CA ALA A 28 -6.66 -10.81 -12.59
C ALA A 28 -6.37 -12.25 -12.13
N CYS A 29 -5.76 -12.43 -10.95
CA CYS A 29 -5.55 -13.76 -10.39
C CYS A 29 -6.88 -14.46 -10.09
N TYR A 30 -7.87 -13.76 -9.53
CA TYR A 30 -9.16 -14.37 -9.25
C TYR A 30 -9.85 -14.89 -10.52
N GLN A 31 -9.75 -14.15 -11.63
CA GLN A 31 -10.30 -14.59 -12.93
C GLN A 31 -9.51 -15.73 -13.57
N VAL A 32 -8.19 -15.77 -13.42
CA VAL A 32 -7.31 -16.72 -14.13
C VAL A 32 -7.05 -18.01 -13.34
N LEU A 33 -6.89 -17.94 -12.01
CA LEU A 33 -6.48 -19.09 -11.20
C LEU A 33 -7.63 -20.03 -10.83
N GLY A 34 -8.89 -19.56 -10.81
CA GLY A 34 -10.02 -20.39 -10.36
C GLY A 34 -9.87 -20.89 -8.91
N GLU A 35 -10.75 -21.81 -8.47
CA GLU A 35 -10.80 -22.26 -7.06
C GLU A 35 -9.59 -23.09 -6.60
N SER A 36 -8.82 -23.65 -7.52
CA SER A 36 -7.72 -24.58 -7.20
C SER A 36 -6.50 -23.94 -6.54
N TYR A 37 -6.37 -22.60 -6.58
CA TYR A 37 -5.20 -21.88 -6.06
C TYR A 37 -5.57 -20.89 -4.96
N LYS A 38 -6.40 -21.36 -4.02
CA LYS A 38 -6.87 -20.59 -2.87
C LYS A 38 -5.73 -20.03 -2.00
N GLU A 39 -4.63 -20.76 -1.89
CA GLU A 39 -3.42 -20.34 -1.17
C GLU A 39 -2.77 -19.10 -1.81
N ILE A 40 -2.73 -19.03 -3.14
CA ILE A 40 -2.17 -17.88 -3.87
C ILE A 40 -3.06 -16.65 -3.69
N SER A 41 -4.39 -16.83 -3.69
CA SER A 41 -5.34 -15.75 -3.38
C SER A 41 -5.12 -15.19 -1.97
N ILE A 42 -4.87 -16.05 -0.97
CA ILE A 42 -4.56 -15.61 0.40
C ILE A 42 -3.24 -14.84 0.44
N MET A 43 -2.21 -15.32 -0.28
CA MET A 43 -0.92 -14.64 -0.36
C MET A 43 -1.06 -13.24 -0.98
N LEU A 44 -1.88 -13.09 -2.03
CA LEU A 44 -2.19 -11.83 -2.67
C LEU A 44 -2.96 -10.86 -1.75
N ILE A 45 -3.95 -11.36 -1.01
CA ILE A 45 -4.69 -10.58 -0.02
C ILE A 45 -3.74 -10.08 1.09
N CYS A 46 -2.86 -10.94 1.58
CA CYS A 46 -1.83 -10.55 2.55
C CYS A 46 -0.89 -9.47 2.00
N GLY A 47 -0.45 -9.59 0.76
CA GLY A 47 0.37 -8.57 0.09
C GLY A 47 -0.32 -7.21 0.03
N PHE A 48 -1.59 -7.19 -0.38
CA PHE A 48 -2.41 -5.98 -0.37
C PHE A 48 -2.59 -5.40 1.04
N PHE A 49 -2.79 -6.25 2.06
CA PHE A 49 -2.96 -5.81 3.44
C PHE A 49 -1.69 -5.18 4.03
N ILE A 50 -0.51 -5.71 3.72
CA ILE A 50 0.77 -5.13 4.14
C ILE A 50 0.95 -3.74 3.52
N GLU A 51 0.62 -3.57 2.23
CA GLU A 51 0.65 -2.25 1.61
C GLU A 51 -0.36 -1.28 2.23
N PHE A 52 -1.57 -1.77 2.54
CA PHE A 52 -2.59 -0.99 3.23
C PHE A 52 -2.13 -0.53 4.63
N LEU A 53 -1.41 -1.39 5.36
CA LEU A 53 -0.82 -1.03 6.64
C LEU A 53 0.32 -0.02 6.48
N LEU A 54 1.18 -0.22 5.48
CA LEU A 54 2.28 0.71 5.18
C LEU A 54 1.74 2.09 4.77
N ILE A 55 0.70 2.18 3.93
CA ILE A 55 0.12 3.46 3.51
C ILE A 55 -0.56 4.16 4.70
N SER A 56 -1.24 3.39 5.56
CA SER A 56 -1.87 3.90 6.79
C SER A 56 -0.84 4.44 7.78
N SER A 57 0.28 3.73 7.96
CA SER A 57 1.39 4.16 8.83
C SER A 57 2.06 5.43 8.29
N SER A 58 2.29 5.50 6.98
CA SER A 58 2.85 6.68 6.29
C SER A 58 1.96 7.91 6.49
N LYS A 59 0.64 7.74 6.35
CA LYS A 59 -0.36 8.81 6.56
C LYS A 59 -0.47 9.24 8.02
N ASN A 60 -0.31 8.32 8.98
CA ASN A 60 -0.37 8.63 10.42
C ASN A 60 0.86 9.43 10.90
N ASN A 61 2.06 9.12 10.39
CA ASN A 61 3.27 9.89 10.69
C ASN A 61 3.18 11.34 10.21
N LEU A 62 2.56 11.58 9.04
CA LEU A 62 2.34 12.94 8.53
C LEU A 62 1.39 13.77 9.42
N LYS A 63 0.43 13.12 10.09
CA LYS A 63 -0.53 13.76 11.01
C LYS A 63 0.14 14.17 12.32
N ASN A 64 1.07 13.35 12.83
CA ASN A 64 1.81 13.64 14.06
C ASN A 64 2.77 14.83 13.89
N THR A 65 3.47 14.94 12.74
CA THR A 65 4.34 16.11 12.44
C THR A 65 3.55 17.43 12.32
N LYS A 66 2.27 17.40 11.94
CA LYS A 66 1.42 18.60 11.91
C LYS A 66 0.98 19.06 13.29
N ARG A 67 0.87 18.15 14.26
CA ARG A 67 0.41 18.44 15.62
C ARG A 67 1.51 19.01 16.52
N GLU A 68 2.76 18.65 16.24
CA GLU A 68 3.94 19.14 16.97
C GLU A 68 4.38 20.57 16.59
N LYS A 69 3.77 21.15 15.54
CA LYS A 69 4.04 22.52 15.07
C LYS A 69 2.87 23.48 15.29
N ALA A 70 1.84 23.07 16.03
CA ALA A 70 0.65 23.85 16.34
C ALA A 70 0.69 24.33 17.80
#